data_AF-A0A2E6S9L3-F1
#
_entry.id   AF-A0A2E6S9L3-F1
#
_cell.length_a   1.000
_cell.length_b   1.000
_cell.length_c   1.000
_cell.angle_alpha   90.00
_cell.angle_beta   90.00
_cell.angle_gamma   90.00
#
_symmetry.space_group_name_H-M   'P 1'
#
loop_
_entity.id
_entity.type
_entity.pdbx_description
1 polymer ?
#
loop_
_entity_poly.entity_id
_entity_poly.type
_entity_poly.pdbx_seq_one_letter_code
_entity_poly.pdbx_strand_id
1 'polypeptide(L)'
;MVWIVMGIVTLVLFGGVMLVVFVMLAKGPLFRRIFADAHFLECAWGARNAALAACRRKGAALPSNKEEIARDERVFISSEGLVLHYGVREGDGEDAGQFVHHYSISLATGYTPHAIGGTFVVWVARILEVDLSMGWVGISRNRVHHAEFALDAAEQREFERNRCEIPPQSEVRDLQVENRALRDCLDWESLED
;
A
#
# COMPACT_ATOMS: atom_id res chain seq x y z
N MET A 1 30.30 -35.17 -25.78
CA MET A 1 29.30 -34.08 -25.98
C MET A 1 28.22 -34.08 -24.89
N VAL A 2 27.50 -35.20 -24.67
CA VAL A 2 26.44 -35.31 -23.64
C VAL A 2 26.89 -34.89 -22.23
N TRP A 3 28.07 -35.36 -21.78
CA TRP A 3 28.61 -35.02 -20.46
C TRP A 3 28.92 -33.54 -20.25
N ILE A 4 29.35 -32.83 -21.31
CA ILE A 4 29.65 -31.39 -21.26
C ILE A 4 28.35 -30.61 -21.09
N VAL A 5 27.31 -30.97 -21.86
CA VAL A 5 25.99 -30.35 -21.76
C VAL A 5 25.38 -30.57 -20.37
N MET A 6 25.45 -31.80 -19.85
CA MET A 6 24.93 -32.12 -18.51
C MET A 6 25.66 -31.32 -17.40
N GLY A 7 26.99 -31.15 -17.52
CA GLY A 7 27.78 -30.32 -16.61
C GLY A 7 27.37 -28.84 -16.63
N ILE A 8 27.18 -28.25 -17.81
CA ILE A 8 26.73 -26.85 -17.96
C ILE A 8 25.34 -26.66 -17.36
N VAL A 9 24.39 -27.55 -17.67
CA VAL A 9 23.01 -27.47 -17.13
C VAL A 9 23.03 -27.54 -15.61
N THR A 10 23.84 -28.43 -15.03
CA THR A 10 23.95 -28.59 -13.57
C THR A 10 24.49 -27.32 -12.93
N LEU A 11 25.52 -26.70 -13.52
CA LEU A 11 26.12 -25.48 -12.99
C LEU A 11 25.17 -24.29 -13.07
N VAL A 12 24.41 -24.16 -14.16
CA VAL A 12 23.38 -23.11 -14.32
C VAL A 12 22.27 -23.29 -13.27
N LEU A 13 21.76 -24.51 -13.09
CA LEU A 13 20.74 -24.80 -12.08
C LEU A 13 21.24 -24.51 -10.67
N PHE A 14 22.46 -24.95 -10.35
CA PHE A 14 23.07 -24.70 -9.05
C PHE A 14 23.27 -23.20 -8.79
N GLY A 15 23.78 -22.46 -9.77
CA GLY A 15 23.93 -21.01 -9.71
C GLY A 15 22.59 -20.29 -9.51
N GLY A 16 21.53 -20.73 -10.21
CA GLY A 16 20.18 -20.21 -10.05
C GLY A 16 19.62 -20.46 -8.64
N VAL A 17 19.78 -21.67 -8.11
CA VAL A 17 19.34 -22.00 -6.74
C VAL A 17 20.11 -21.18 -5.70
N MET A 18 21.43 -21.07 -5.83
CA MET A 18 22.25 -20.24 -4.93
C MET A 18 21.83 -18.77 -4.96
N LEU A 19 21.52 -18.23 -6.15
CA LEU A 19 21.01 -16.87 -6.28
C LEU A 19 19.66 -16.69 -5.57
N VAL A 20 18.73 -17.63 -5.74
CA VAL A 20 17.43 -17.58 -5.04
C VAL A 20 17.62 -17.64 -3.53
N VAL A 21 18.44 -18.56 -3.02
CA VAL A 21 18.74 -18.66 -1.58
C VAL A 21 19.39 -17.37 -1.07
N PHE A 22 20.36 -16.81 -1.79
CA PHE A 22 20.98 -15.55 -1.43
C PHE A 22 19.97 -14.41 -1.35
N VAL A 23 19.08 -14.29 -2.35
CA VAL A 23 18.01 -13.28 -2.35
C VAL A 23 17.05 -13.49 -1.17
N MET A 24 16.65 -14.73 -0.89
CA MET A 24 15.80 -15.05 0.26
C MET A 24 16.46 -14.72 1.59
N LEU A 25 17.76 -14.98 1.75
CA LEU A 25 18.50 -14.64 2.98
C LEU A 25 18.72 -13.13 3.11
N ALA A 26 19.01 -12.44 2.02
CA ALA A 26 19.25 -10.99 2.02
C ALA A 26 17.97 -10.18 2.22
N LYS A 27 16.86 -10.57 1.56
CA LYS A 27 15.58 -9.85 1.61
C LYS A 27 14.58 -10.43 2.60
N GLY A 28 14.71 -11.69 2.99
CA GLY A 28 13.82 -12.35 3.94
C GLY A 28 13.63 -11.59 5.26
N PRO A 29 14.69 -11.04 5.89
CA PRO A 29 14.54 -10.23 7.09
C PRO A 29 13.66 -9.00 6.87
N LEU A 30 13.82 -8.29 5.75
CA LEU A 30 12.99 -7.14 5.41
C LEU A 30 11.51 -7.54 5.27
N PHE A 31 11.23 -8.58 4.48
CA PHE A 31 9.86 -9.08 4.32
C PHE A 31 9.26 -9.51 5.67
N ARG A 32 10.03 -10.21 6.50
CA ARG A 32 9.56 -10.65 7.82
C ARG A 32 9.20 -9.47 8.73
N ARG A 33 9.98 -8.39 8.70
CA ARG A 33 9.70 -7.19 9.51
C ARG A 33 8.52 -6.40 8.95
N ILE A 34 8.47 -6.20 7.64
CA ILE A 34 7.35 -5.52 6.96
C ILE A 34 6.03 -6.26 7.22
N PHE A 35 6.03 -7.59 7.23
CA PHE A 35 4.84 -8.39 7.50
C PHE A 35 4.67 -8.78 8.97
N ALA A 36 5.37 -8.12 9.90
CA ALA A 36 5.17 -8.34 11.33
C ALA A 36 3.89 -7.64 11.81
N ASP A 37 3.17 -8.26 12.75
CA ASP A 37 1.89 -7.72 13.25
C ASP A 37 2.04 -6.31 13.85
N ALA A 38 3.16 -6.05 14.52
CA ALA A 38 3.46 -4.72 15.06
C ALA A 38 3.54 -3.63 13.98
N HIS A 39 4.09 -3.97 12.80
CA HIS A 39 4.20 -3.04 11.69
C HIS A 39 2.83 -2.78 11.03
N PHE A 40 1.95 -3.79 10.96
CA PHE A 40 0.57 -3.61 10.53
C PHE A 40 -0.21 -2.67 11.44
N LEU A 41 -0.06 -2.82 12.77
CA LEU A 41 -0.67 -1.90 13.73
C LEU A 41 -0.13 -0.47 13.59
N GLU A 42 1.19 -0.32 13.45
CA GLU A 42 1.83 0.97 13.18
C GLU A 42 1.22 1.64 11.93
N CYS A 43 1.11 0.87 10.83
CA CYS A 43 0.53 1.35 9.59
C CYS A 43 -0.97 1.66 9.71
N ALA A 44 -1.72 0.93 10.54
CA ALA A 44 -3.13 1.22 10.80
C ALA A 44 -3.30 2.60 11.47
N TRP A 45 -2.49 2.88 12.50
CA TRP A 45 -2.46 4.19 13.14
C TRP A 45 -2.03 5.29 12.17
N GLY A 46 -0.98 5.04 11.40
CA GLY A 46 -0.49 5.96 10.37
C GLY A 46 -1.56 6.30 9.34
N ALA A 47 -2.26 5.28 8.82
CA ALA A 47 -3.31 5.43 7.82
C ALA A 47 -4.49 6.27 8.32
N ARG A 48 -5.01 5.93 9.50
CA ARG A 48 -6.07 6.71 10.14
C ARG A 48 -5.67 8.17 10.31
N ASN A 49 -4.46 8.43 10.82
CA ASN A 49 -3.99 9.80 11.05
C ASN A 49 -3.82 10.58 9.74
N ALA A 50 -3.26 9.95 8.71
CA ALA A 50 -3.08 10.55 7.39
C ALA A 50 -4.43 10.87 6.72
N ALA A 51 -5.40 9.96 6.80
CA ALA A 51 -6.75 10.17 6.26
C ALA A 51 -7.46 11.34 6.97
N LEU A 52 -7.40 11.40 8.31
CA LEU A 52 -7.95 12.52 9.08
C LEU A 52 -7.26 13.85 8.76
N ALA A 53 -5.94 13.85 8.57
CA ALA A 53 -5.20 15.04 8.16
C ALA A 53 -5.60 15.50 6.75
N ALA A 54 -5.82 14.57 5.83
CA ALA A 54 -6.28 14.86 4.48
C ALA A 54 -7.70 15.44 4.49
N CYS A 55 -8.60 14.93 5.32
CA CYS A 55 -9.94 15.49 5.52
C CYS A 55 -9.90 16.93 6.09
N ARG A 56 -8.91 17.28 6.92
CA ARG A 56 -8.74 18.67 7.39
C ARG A 56 -8.20 19.61 6.31
N ARG A 57 -7.53 19.08 5.28
CA ARG A 57 -6.87 19.81 4.19
C ARG A 57 -7.46 19.45 2.82
N LYS A 58 -8.77 19.21 2.75
CA LYS A 58 -9.49 18.88 1.50
C LYS A 58 -9.19 19.92 0.42
N GLY A 59 -8.89 19.44 -0.79
CA GLY A 59 -8.58 20.29 -1.95
C GLY A 59 -7.20 20.96 -1.91
N ALA A 60 -6.41 20.82 -0.83
CA ALA A 60 -5.05 21.31 -0.80
C ALA A 60 -4.15 20.41 -1.68
N ALA A 61 -3.34 21.02 -2.53
CA ALA A 61 -2.36 20.31 -3.33
C ALA A 61 -1.47 19.41 -2.46
N LEU A 62 -1.17 18.21 -2.93
CA LEU A 62 -0.20 17.34 -2.27
C LEU A 62 1.21 17.94 -2.41
N PRO A 63 2.07 17.74 -1.40
CA PRO A 63 3.44 18.24 -1.43
C PRO A 63 4.22 17.60 -2.58
N SER A 64 5.01 18.40 -3.29
CA SER A 64 5.69 17.96 -4.51
C SER A 64 7.20 17.77 -4.34
N ASN A 65 7.78 18.29 -3.26
CA ASN A 65 9.20 18.11 -2.94
C ASN A 65 9.40 17.33 -1.62
N LYS A 66 10.63 16.84 -1.41
CA LYS A 66 10.97 15.97 -0.28
C LYS A 66 10.84 16.65 1.07
N GLU A 67 11.20 17.94 1.19
CA GLU A 67 11.09 18.66 2.45
C GLU A 67 9.64 18.87 2.88
N GLU A 68 8.76 19.16 1.93
CA GLU A 68 7.33 19.30 2.18
C GLU A 68 6.69 17.95 2.51
N ILE A 69 7.02 16.90 1.76
CA ILE A 69 6.54 15.53 2.02
C ILE A 69 6.88 15.10 3.45
N ALA A 70 8.10 15.36 3.92
CA ALA A 70 8.53 15.00 5.26
C ALA A 70 7.80 15.75 6.39
N ARG A 71 7.13 16.86 6.08
CA ARG A 71 6.39 17.69 7.06
C ARG A 71 4.88 17.60 6.91
N ASP A 72 4.38 16.94 5.87
CA ASP A 72 2.95 16.84 5.64
C ASP A 72 2.34 15.70 6.43
N GLU A 73 1.39 16.03 7.33
CA GLU A 73 0.65 15.05 8.15
C GLU A 73 -0.16 14.04 7.32
N ARG A 74 -0.40 14.35 6.04
CA ARG A 74 -1.03 13.44 5.07
C ARG A 74 -0.09 12.33 4.59
N VAL A 75 1.19 12.42 4.94
CA VAL A 75 2.20 11.42 4.62
C VAL A 75 2.59 10.69 5.90
N PHE A 76 2.51 9.38 5.85
CA PHE A 76 2.99 8.51 6.92
C PHE A 76 4.18 7.70 6.42
N ILE A 77 5.27 7.70 7.18
CA ILE A 77 6.45 6.88 6.94
C ILE A 77 6.62 5.97 8.16
N SER A 78 6.46 4.67 7.93
CA SER A 78 6.63 3.64 8.96
C SER A 78 8.10 3.41 9.33
N SER A 79 8.30 2.75 10.46
CA SER A 79 9.60 2.28 10.94
C SER A 79 10.34 1.36 9.95
N GLU A 80 9.63 0.62 9.10
CA GLU A 80 10.21 -0.25 8.06
C GLU A 80 10.27 0.43 6.67
N GLY A 81 10.00 1.74 6.61
CA GLY A 81 10.15 2.54 5.41
C GLY A 81 9.03 2.37 4.39
N LEU A 82 7.90 1.78 4.76
CA LEU A 82 6.64 1.91 4.00
C LEU A 82 6.16 3.37 4.08
N VAL A 83 5.86 3.95 2.92
CA VAL A 83 5.36 5.30 2.78
C VAL A 83 3.93 5.24 2.29
N LEU A 84 3.03 5.88 3.03
CA LEU A 84 1.64 6.13 2.66
C LEU A 84 1.46 7.62 2.40
N HIS A 85 0.96 7.97 1.22
CA HIS A 85 0.45 9.31 0.92
C HIS A 85 -1.07 9.25 0.84
N TYR A 86 -1.76 10.20 1.48
CA TYR A 86 -3.22 10.28 1.45
C TYR A 86 -3.70 11.67 1.03
N GLY A 87 -4.65 11.75 0.11
CA GLY A 87 -5.22 13.00 -0.39
C GLY A 87 -6.74 12.91 -0.48
N VAL A 88 -7.41 14.05 -0.33
CA VAL A 88 -8.84 14.19 -0.60
C VAL A 88 -9.03 15.41 -1.49
N ARG A 89 -9.68 15.21 -2.63
CA ARG A 89 -10.09 16.28 -3.54
C ARG A 89 -11.61 16.30 -3.66
N GLU A 90 -12.16 17.44 -4.04
CA GLU A 90 -13.55 17.49 -4.48
C GLU A 90 -13.62 16.91 -5.90
N GLY A 91 -14.66 16.14 -6.17
CA GLY A 91 -14.96 15.61 -7.49
C GLY A 91 -15.33 16.72 -8.46
N ASP A 92 -15.01 16.52 -9.73
CA ASP A 92 -15.23 17.44 -10.82
C ASP A 92 -16.09 16.80 -11.92
N GLY A 93 -16.74 17.62 -12.74
CA GLY A 93 -17.58 17.14 -13.84
C GLY A 93 -18.76 16.28 -13.36
N GLU A 94 -18.78 15.01 -13.75
CA GLU A 94 -19.86 14.06 -13.41
C GLU A 94 -19.85 13.67 -11.92
N ASP A 95 -18.71 13.84 -11.24
CA ASP A 95 -18.52 13.56 -9.82
C ASP A 95 -18.68 14.81 -8.93
N ALA A 96 -19.26 15.88 -9.48
CA ALA A 96 -19.47 17.13 -8.74
C ALA A 96 -20.28 16.89 -7.45
N GLY A 97 -19.70 17.25 -6.31
CA GLY A 97 -20.30 17.04 -4.99
C GLY A 97 -19.86 15.75 -4.28
N GLN A 98 -19.02 14.93 -4.93
CA GLN A 98 -18.31 13.85 -4.28
C GLN A 98 -16.96 14.31 -3.71
N PHE A 99 -16.43 13.52 -2.78
CA PHE A 99 -15.11 13.66 -2.19
C PHE A 99 -14.29 12.45 -2.62
N VAL A 100 -13.34 12.67 -3.52
CA VAL A 100 -12.47 11.60 -4.03
C VAL A 100 -11.26 11.48 -3.11
N HIS A 101 -11.17 10.35 -2.44
CA HIS A 101 -10.03 9.95 -1.63
C HIS A 101 -9.05 9.21 -2.53
N HIS A 102 -7.80 9.63 -2.49
CA HIS A 102 -6.69 8.94 -3.14
C HIS A 102 -5.67 8.60 -2.09
N TYR A 103 -5.15 7.38 -2.12
CA TYR A 103 -3.94 7.07 -1.37
C TYR A 103 -3.01 6.16 -2.13
N SER A 104 -1.72 6.27 -1.79
CA SER A 104 -0.69 5.51 -2.46
C SER A 104 0.33 4.93 -1.48
N ILE A 105 0.81 3.74 -1.80
CA ILE A 105 1.76 2.97 -1.00
C ILE A 105 3.04 2.76 -1.79
N SER A 106 4.17 3.05 -1.15
CA SER A 106 5.49 2.77 -1.69
C SER A 106 6.49 2.39 -0.58
N LEU A 107 7.71 2.06 -0.96
CA LEU A 107 8.84 1.95 -0.05
C LEU A 107 9.72 3.17 -0.25
N ALA A 108 10.21 3.75 0.84
CA ALA A 108 11.12 4.89 0.82
C ALA A 108 12.40 4.61 0.03
N THR A 109 12.76 3.33 -0.13
CA THR A 109 13.96 2.89 -0.84
C THR A 109 13.61 1.97 -2.01
N GLY A 110 13.53 2.56 -3.20
CA GLY A 110 13.51 1.82 -4.46
C GLY A 110 12.17 1.17 -4.79
N TYR A 111 12.25 -0.04 -5.36
CA TYR A 111 11.10 -0.77 -5.91
C TYR A 111 10.19 -1.30 -4.80
N THR A 112 8.88 -1.08 -4.93
CA THR A 112 7.86 -1.68 -4.06
C THR A 112 7.29 -2.95 -4.70
N PRO A 113 7.60 -4.15 -4.16
CA PRO A 113 7.00 -5.38 -4.61
C PRO A 113 5.48 -5.35 -4.43
N HIS A 114 4.76 -5.87 -5.41
CA HIS A 114 3.29 -5.92 -5.35
C HIS A 114 2.76 -6.67 -4.11
N ALA A 115 3.47 -7.71 -3.66
CA ALA A 115 3.16 -8.39 -2.42
C ALA A 115 3.14 -7.45 -1.20
N ILE A 116 3.98 -6.40 -1.18
CA ILE A 116 4.00 -5.39 -0.12
C ILE A 116 2.95 -4.33 -0.42
N GLY A 117 3.09 -3.60 -1.53
CA GLY A 117 2.25 -2.44 -1.81
C GLY A 117 0.77 -2.78 -1.92
N GLY A 118 0.41 -3.86 -2.63
CA GLY A 118 -0.97 -4.31 -2.73
C GLY A 118 -1.56 -4.76 -1.39
N THR A 119 -0.76 -5.42 -0.54
CA THR A 119 -1.23 -5.84 0.80
C THR A 119 -1.54 -4.63 1.69
N PHE A 120 -0.68 -3.61 1.65
CA PHE A 120 -0.88 -2.40 2.43
C PHE A 120 -1.98 -1.49 1.84
N VAL A 121 -2.23 -1.54 0.53
CA VAL A 121 -3.41 -0.88 -0.05
C VAL A 121 -4.70 -1.46 0.54
N VAL A 122 -4.81 -2.78 0.56
CA VAL A 122 -5.98 -3.48 1.13
C VAL A 122 -6.06 -3.26 2.64
N TRP A 123 -4.92 -3.27 3.34
CA TRP A 123 -4.89 -2.99 4.77
C TRP A 123 -5.40 -1.58 5.09
N VAL A 124 -4.95 -0.56 4.37
CA VAL A 124 -5.43 0.81 4.55
C VAL A 124 -6.94 0.88 4.33
N ALA A 125 -7.46 0.28 3.25
CA ALA A 125 -8.90 0.28 3.00
C ALA A 125 -9.69 -0.36 4.14
N ARG A 126 -9.22 -1.50 4.63
CA ARG A 126 -9.83 -2.21 5.76
C ARG A 126 -9.86 -1.37 7.03
N ILE A 127 -8.75 -0.73 7.37
CA ILE A 127 -8.66 0.13 8.56
C ILE A 127 -9.58 1.34 8.45
N LEU A 128 -9.75 1.87 7.23
CA LEU A 128 -10.64 2.99 6.96
C LEU A 128 -12.10 2.55 6.74
N GLU A 129 -12.39 1.25 6.85
CA GLU A 129 -13.71 0.65 6.64
C GLU A 129 -14.31 0.99 5.26
N VAL A 130 -13.47 1.05 4.23
CA VAL A 130 -13.88 1.36 2.86
C VAL A 130 -13.87 0.12 1.98
N ASP A 131 -14.89 0.01 1.14
CA ASP A 131 -15.03 -1.08 0.18
C ASP A 131 -14.26 -0.76 -1.11
N LEU A 132 -13.13 -1.44 -1.32
CA LEU A 132 -12.33 -1.29 -2.53
C LEU A 132 -13.03 -1.78 -3.80
N SER A 133 -14.10 -2.57 -3.70
CA SER A 133 -14.87 -2.98 -4.89
C SER A 133 -15.68 -1.83 -5.50
N MET A 134 -15.91 -0.76 -4.72
CA MET A 134 -16.55 0.47 -5.19
C MET A 134 -15.54 1.54 -5.64
N GLY A 135 -14.25 1.20 -5.60
CA GLY A 135 -13.15 2.10 -5.93
C GLY A 135 -12.35 1.63 -7.13
N TRP A 136 -11.20 2.26 -7.29
CA TRP A 136 -10.20 1.95 -8.30
C TRP A 136 -8.88 1.61 -7.63
N VAL A 137 -8.11 0.68 -8.20
CA VAL A 137 -6.74 0.39 -7.77
C VAL A 137 -5.81 0.30 -8.97
N GLY A 138 -4.59 0.83 -8.80
CA GLY A 138 -3.62 0.88 -9.88
C GLY A 138 -2.18 0.79 -9.42
N ILE A 139 -1.29 0.54 -10.37
CA ILE A 139 0.14 0.42 -10.15
C ILE A 139 0.86 1.29 -11.17
N SER A 140 1.62 2.28 -10.69
CA SER A 140 2.45 3.12 -11.55
C SER A 140 3.66 2.38 -12.13
N ARG A 141 4.30 2.95 -13.16
CA ARG A 141 5.57 2.44 -13.70
C ARG A 141 6.66 2.33 -12.62
N ASN A 142 6.65 3.25 -11.66
CA ASN A 142 7.55 3.25 -10.50
C ASN A 142 7.09 2.31 -9.38
N ARG A 143 6.02 1.54 -9.62
CA ARG A 143 5.48 0.50 -8.74
C ARG A 143 4.93 1.04 -7.43
N VAL A 144 4.50 2.29 -7.44
CA VAL A 144 3.64 2.83 -6.39
C VAL A 144 2.25 2.24 -6.59
N HIS A 145 1.65 1.72 -5.52
CA HIS A 145 0.31 1.14 -5.53
C HIS A 145 -0.69 2.20 -5.10
N HIS A 146 -1.66 2.49 -5.94
CA HIS A 146 -2.65 3.53 -5.74
C HIS A 146 -4.02 2.90 -5.49
N ALA A 147 -4.84 3.59 -4.73
CA ALA A 147 -6.25 3.31 -4.59
C ALA A 147 -7.03 4.62 -4.51
N GLU A 148 -8.21 4.61 -5.13
CA GLU A 148 -9.16 5.71 -5.09
C GLU A 148 -10.56 5.21 -4.75
N PHE A 149 -11.31 6.02 -4.02
CA PHE A 149 -12.73 5.82 -3.79
C PHE A 149 -13.40 7.19 -3.60
N ALA A 150 -14.68 7.28 -3.93
CA ALA A 150 -15.45 8.50 -3.81
C ALA A 150 -16.52 8.35 -2.72
N LEU A 151 -16.71 9.41 -1.94
CA LEU A 151 -17.76 9.51 -0.94
C LEU A 151 -18.68 10.67 -1.28
N ASP A 152 -19.98 10.51 -1.08
CA ASP A 152 -20.89 11.66 -1.09
C ASP A 152 -20.70 12.55 0.16
N ALA A 153 -21.43 13.66 0.23
CA ALA A 153 -21.31 14.58 1.36
C ALA A 153 -21.78 14.01 2.72
N ALA A 154 -22.72 13.06 2.72
CA ALA A 154 -23.17 12.40 3.94
C ALA A 154 -22.15 11.37 4.42
N GLU A 155 -21.67 10.53 3.51
CA GLU A 155 -20.61 9.54 3.74
C GLU A 155 -19.31 10.22 4.19
N GLN A 156 -18.91 11.34 3.56
CA GLN A 156 -17.74 12.11 3.96
C GLN A 156 -17.87 12.63 5.41
N ARG A 157 -19.06 13.10 5.81
CA ARG A 157 -19.29 13.55 7.19
C ARG A 157 -19.25 12.40 8.18
N GLU A 158 -19.69 11.22 7.78
CA GLU A 158 -19.60 10.01 8.59
C GLU A 158 -18.15 9.55 8.72
N PHE A 159 -17.41 9.50 7.61
CA PHE A 159 -15.99 9.18 7.57
C PHE A 159 -15.16 10.07 8.49
N GLU A 160 -15.41 11.39 8.48
CA GLU A 160 -14.74 12.36 9.37
C GLU A 160 -15.05 12.17 10.86
N ARG A 161 -16.21 11.57 11.18
CA ARG A 161 -16.62 11.26 12.56
C ARG A 161 -16.16 9.87 12.98
N ASN A 162 -16.06 8.95 12.03
CA ASN A 162 -15.67 7.58 12.28
C ASN A 162 -14.22 7.57 12.80
N ARG A 163 -14.03 6.89 13.92
CA ARG A 163 -12.71 6.81 14.55
C ARG A 163 -11.86 5.72 13.94
N CYS A 164 -12.35 4.91 12.99
CA CYS A 164 -11.61 3.79 12.39
C CYS A 164 -11.01 2.89 13.48
N GLU A 165 -11.70 1.81 13.84
CA GLU A 165 -11.22 0.96 14.91
C GLU A 165 -9.92 0.24 14.51
N ILE A 166 -8.86 0.45 15.29
CA ILE A 166 -7.60 -0.24 15.08
C ILE A 166 -7.76 -1.65 15.68
N PRO A 167 -7.59 -2.72 14.90
CA PRO A 167 -7.81 -4.07 15.38
C PRO A 167 -6.82 -4.41 16.51
N PRO A 168 -7.22 -5.22 17.49
CA PRO A 168 -6.30 -5.71 18.51
C PRO A 168 -5.23 -6.60 17.87
N GLN A 169 -4.04 -6.66 18.48
CA GLN A 169 -2.91 -7.42 17.96
C GLN A 169 -3.23 -8.89 17.65
N SER A 170 -4.12 -9.51 18.45
CA SER A 170 -4.55 -10.90 18.28
C SER A 170 -5.28 -11.16 16.96
N GLU A 171 -5.91 -10.15 16.37
CA GLU A 171 -6.71 -10.29 15.13
C GLU A 171 -5.90 -9.99 13.87
N VAL A 172 -4.77 -9.28 14.01
CA VAL A 172 -3.96 -8.82 12.87
C VAL A 172 -3.59 -9.98 11.94
N ARG A 173 -3.28 -11.15 12.50
CA ARG A 173 -2.85 -12.30 11.70
C ARG A 173 -3.97 -12.85 10.81
N ASP A 174 -5.18 -12.92 11.33
CA ASP A 174 -6.33 -13.41 10.57
C ASP A 174 -6.68 -12.43 9.45
N LEU A 175 -6.67 -11.13 9.78
CA LEU A 175 -6.89 -10.08 8.80
C LEU A 175 -5.80 -10.04 7.71
N GLN A 176 -4.55 -10.38 8.01
CA GLN A 176 -3.50 -10.51 6.99
C GLN A 176 -3.80 -11.61 5.97
N VAL A 177 -4.39 -12.73 6.41
CA VAL A 177 -4.74 -13.85 5.52
C VAL A 177 -5.87 -13.44 4.59
N GLU A 178 -6.91 -12.82 5.12
CA GLU A 178 -8.03 -12.29 4.33
C GLU A 178 -7.59 -11.20 3.35
N ASN A 179 -6.74 -10.26 3.80
CA ASN A 179 -6.21 -9.19 2.96
C ASN A 179 -5.44 -9.74 1.77
N ARG A 180 -4.73 -10.85 1.95
CA ARG A 180 -4.02 -11.50 0.84
C ARG A 180 -5.00 -11.99 -0.20
N ALA A 181 -6.07 -12.66 0.21
CA ALA A 181 -7.09 -13.15 -0.70
C ALA A 181 -7.78 -11.99 -1.44
N LEU A 182 -8.13 -10.92 -0.73
CA LEU A 182 -8.74 -9.74 -1.34
C LEU A 182 -7.79 -9.07 -2.34
N ARG A 183 -6.51 -8.84 -1.98
CA ARG A 183 -5.50 -8.27 -2.88
C ARG A 183 -5.42 -9.03 -4.21
N ASP A 184 -5.44 -10.36 -4.14
CA ASP A 184 -5.30 -11.24 -5.30
C ASP A 184 -6.56 -11.27 -6.18
N CYS A 185 -7.71 -10.82 -5.65
CA CYS A 185 -8.98 -10.72 -6.38
C CYS A 185 -9.24 -9.32 -6.99
N LEU A 186 -8.48 -8.30 -6.59
CA LEU A 186 -8.63 -6.95 -7.14
C LEU A 186 -8.10 -6.89 -8.58
N ASP A 187 -8.79 -6.14 -9.44
CA ASP A 187 -8.34 -5.86 -10.80
C ASP A 187 -7.37 -4.67 -10.78
N TRP A 188 -6.07 -4.96 -10.88
CA TRP A 188 -5.02 -3.95 -10.76
C TRP A 188 -4.68 -3.37 -12.13
N GLU A 189 -5.00 -2.09 -12.32
CA GLU A 189 -4.66 -1.40 -13.55
C GLU A 189 -3.18 -0.97 -13.58
N SER A 190 -2.56 -1.01 -14.76
CA SER A 190 -1.23 -0.47 -14.98
C SER A 190 -1.35 0.99 -15.43
N LEU A 191 -0.77 1.92 -14.66
CA LEU A 191 -0.73 3.32 -15.05
C LEU A 191 0.44 3.60 -16.00
N GLU A 192 0.20 4.43 -17.02
CA GLU A 192 1.19 4.80 -18.04
C GLU A 192 1.98 6.08 -17.72
N ASP A 193 1.94 6.56 -16.49
CA ASP A 193 2.61 7.78 -16.03
C ASP A 193 4.10 7.86 -16.41
#